data_AF-A0A437RK56-F1
#
_entry.id   AF-A0A437RK56-F1
#
_cell.length_a   1.000
_cell.length_b   1.000
_cell.length_c   1.000
_cell.angle_alpha   90.00
_cell.angle_beta   90.00
_cell.angle_gamma   90.00
#
_symmetry.space_group_name_H-M   'P 1'
#
loop_
_entity.id
_entity.type
_entity.pdbx_description
1 polymer ?
#
loop_
_entity_poly.entity_id
_entity_poly.type
_entity_poly.pdbx_seq_one_letter_code
_entity_poly.pdbx_strand_id
1 'polypeptide(L)'
;MSTQTDPLSATPSWTFFDPTRLHISQRREKPIGMRVHDPNSDNSRVLQLHSLEIFRWLGLAVPHVIWWLTDERQKPNLVAITELESGVAYVVPFGGRTHFRCRRSGEPFRPDTSADATGLCATLFSLHAFHTRLLHKRVELAVEASVMASQLSAFVRQHPERDQIYQLLRE
;
A
#
# COMPACT_ATOMS: atom_id res chain seq x y z
N MET A 1 49.75 -7.01 5.12
CA MET A 1 48.63 -7.94 4.85
C MET A 1 47.36 -7.22 5.23
N SER A 2 46.66 -6.64 4.25
CA SER A 2 45.41 -5.90 4.48
C SER A 2 44.26 -6.83 4.13
N THR A 3 43.47 -7.22 5.13
CA THR A 3 42.23 -7.96 4.92
C THR A 3 41.22 -7.05 4.26
N GLN A 4 40.84 -7.41 3.03
CA GLN A 4 39.63 -6.95 2.36
C GLN A 4 38.43 -7.08 3.31
N THR A 5 37.76 -5.98 3.57
CA THR A 5 36.41 -5.99 4.15
C THR A 5 35.43 -6.18 3.00
N ASP A 6 34.75 -7.32 2.95
CA ASP A 6 33.67 -7.60 2.01
C ASP A 6 32.59 -6.50 2.06
N PRO A 7 32.18 -5.90 0.92
CA PRO A 7 31.10 -4.91 0.89
C PRO A 7 29.69 -5.54 0.86
N LEU A 8 29.50 -6.79 1.30
CA LEU A 8 28.24 -7.53 1.14
C LEU A 8 27.53 -7.93 2.44
N SER A 9 27.91 -7.38 3.59
CA SER A 9 27.23 -7.64 4.87
C SER A 9 26.32 -6.49 5.32
N ALA A 10 25.50 -5.95 4.40
CA ALA A 10 24.34 -5.15 4.81
C ALA A 10 23.23 -6.11 5.29
N THR A 11 23.32 -6.54 6.55
CA THR A 11 22.21 -7.18 7.26
C THR A 11 20.98 -6.28 7.15
N PRO A 12 19.80 -6.81 6.79
CA PRO A 12 18.57 -6.03 6.77
C PRO A 12 18.35 -5.41 8.17
N SER A 13 18.32 -4.09 8.26
CA SER A 13 17.99 -3.40 9.51
C SER A 13 16.47 -3.40 9.67
N TRP A 14 15.97 -4.38 10.39
CA TRP A 14 14.59 -4.43 10.86
C TRP A 14 14.32 -3.24 11.78
N THR A 15 13.60 -2.23 11.32
CA THR A 15 13.02 -1.25 12.23
C THR A 15 11.74 -1.85 12.81
N PHE A 16 11.84 -2.33 14.05
CA PHE A 16 10.71 -2.81 14.82
C PHE A 16 9.64 -1.71 14.88
N PHE A 17 8.50 -1.93 14.22
CA PHE A 17 7.33 -1.09 14.45
C PHE A 17 6.82 -1.43 15.85
N ASP A 18 6.94 -0.47 16.76
CA ASP A 18 6.46 -0.61 18.13
C ASP A 18 4.96 -0.24 18.18
N PRO A 19 4.06 -1.23 18.29
CA PRO A 19 2.61 -0.99 18.36
C PRO A 19 2.21 -0.23 19.63
N THR A 20 3.11 -0.05 20.61
CA THR A 20 2.85 0.76 21.80
C THR A 20 2.79 2.26 21.52
N ARG A 21 3.26 2.71 20.35
CA ARG A 21 3.17 4.11 19.88
C ARG A 21 1.81 4.47 19.27
N LEU A 22 0.93 3.50 19.05
CA LEU A 22 -0.46 3.75 18.67
C LEU A 22 -1.29 4.07 19.92
N HIS A 23 -2.13 5.10 19.82
CA HIS A 23 -3.05 5.47 20.90
C HIS A 23 -3.87 4.24 21.34
N ILE A 24 -4.08 4.11 22.65
CA ILE A 24 -4.61 2.92 23.36
C ILE A 24 -5.92 2.35 22.75
N SER A 25 -6.70 3.16 22.03
CA SER A 25 -7.92 2.73 21.32
C SER A 25 -7.68 1.90 20.05
N GLN A 26 -6.45 1.83 19.53
CA GLN A 26 -6.06 1.05 18.34
C GLN A 26 -5.37 -0.28 18.69
N ARG A 27 -5.25 -0.61 19.99
CA ARG A 27 -4.45 -1.75 20.50
C ARG A 27 -5.06 -3.14 20.33
N ARG A 28 -6.28 -3.29 19.81
CA ARG A 28 -6.87 -4.62 19.63
C ARG A 28 -6.88 -5.01 18.16
N GLU A 29 -5.89 -5.82 17.81
CA GLU A 29 -5.92 -6.83 16.73
C GLU A 29 -5.85 -6.28 15.29
N LYS A 30 -4.71 -5.72 14.87
CA LYS A 30 -4.31 -5.72 13.45
C LYS A 30 -3.20 -6.77 13.24
N PRO A 31 -3.44 -7.88 12.54
CA PRO A 31 -2.41 -8.84 12.13
C PRO A 31 -1.68 -8.29 10.88
N ILE A 32 -0.98 -7.17 11.04
CA ILE A 32 -0.27 -6.50 9.93
C ILE A 32 1.20 -6.34 10.31
N GLY A 33 2.08 -7.01 9.57
CA GLY A 33 3.51 -6.75 9.60
C GLY A 33 3.84 -5.59 8.65
N MET A 34 4.33 -4.46 9.16
CA MET A 34 4.74 -3.34 8.31
C MET A 34 6.21 -3.52 7.88
N ARG A 35 6.48 -3.65 6.57
CA ARG A 35 7.84 -3.68 6.02
C ARG A 35 8.11 -2.39 5.24
N VAL A 36 8.79 -1.43 5.86
CA VAL A 36 9.20 -0.22 5.14
C VAL A 36 10.35 -0.58 4.21
N HIS A 37 10.07 -0.64 2.91
CA HIS A 37 11.09 -0.89 1.88
C HIS A 37 11.81 0.42 1.52
N ASP A 38 13.13 0.43 1.61
CA ASP A 38 13.96 1.42 0.92
C ASP A 38 13.97 1.06 -0.58
N PRO A 39 13.49 1.96 -1.47
CA PRO A 39 13.47 1.72 -2.91
C PRO A 39 14.88 1.49 -3.51
N ASN A 40 15.95 1.76 -2.77
CA ASN A 40 17.34 1.56 -3.20
C ASN A 40 17.99 0.30 -2.61
N SER A 41 17.28 -0.50 -1.81
CA SER A 41 17.82 -1.73 -1.23
C SER A 41 17.60 -2.94 -2.14
N ASP A 42 18.68 -3.49 -2.68
CA ASP A 42 18.69 -4.66 -3.58
C ASP A 42 18.31 -6.00 -2.88
N ASN A 43 17.99 -5.97 -1.59
CA ASN A 43 17.62 -7.14 -0.81
C ASN A 43 16.09 -7.29 -0.68
N SER A 44 15.43 -7.66 -1.77
CA SER A 44 14.06 -8.21 -1.72
C SER A 44 13.95 -9.51 -2.49
N ARG A 45 14.16 -10.64 -1.81
CA ARG A 45 13.69 -11.97 -2.27
C ARG A 45 12.15 -12.06 -2.39
N VAL A 46 11.42 -11.00 -1.98
CA VAL A 46 9.94 -10.97 -1.83
C VAL A 46 9.22 -10.43 -3.06
N LEU A 47 9.91 -9.78 -4.00
CA LEU A 47 9.32 -9.39 -5.27
C LEU A 47 9.86 -10.31 -6.36
N GLN A 48 9.12 -11.39 -6.65
CA GLN A 48 9.26 -12.04 -7.95
C GLN A 48 9.14 -10.95 -9.02
N LEU A 49 9.96 -11.04 -10.08
CA LEU A 49 10.17 -9.95 -11.06
C LEU A 49 8.88 -9.32 -11.60
N HIS A 50 7.77 -10.05 -11.65
CA HIS A 50 6.45 -9.57 -12.07
C HIS A 50 5.76 -8.69 -11.02
N SER A 51 5.81 -9.08 -9.74
CA SER A 51 5.30 -8.28 -8.63
C SER A 51 6.06 -6.96 -8.49
N LEU A 52 7.38 -6.95 -8.74
CA LEU A 52 8.20 -5.72 -8.72
C LEU A 52 7.66 -4.66 -9.69
N GLU A 53 7.21 -5.06 -10.87
CA GLU A 53 6.68 -4.14 -11.86
C GLU A 53 5.34 -3.53 -11.41
N ILE A 54 4.45 -4.36 -10.84
CA ILE A 54 3.19 -3.90 -10.25
C ILE A 54 3.47 -2.88 -9.14
N PHE A 55 4.40 -3.16 -8.23
CA PHE A 55 4.71 -2.24 -7.13
C PHE A 55 5.41 -0.96 -7.59
N ARG A 56 6.26 -1.00 -8.62
CA ARG A 56 6.80 0.22 -9.25
C ARG A 56 5.68 1.10 -9.79
N TRP A 57 4.72 0.49 -10.48
CA TRP A 57 3.58 1.23 -11.00
C TRP A 57 2.67 1.76 -9.88
N LEU A 58 2.40 0.96 -8.84
CA LEU A 58 1.62 1.39 -7.67
C LEU A 58 2.30 2.54 -6.91
N GLY A 59 3.62 2.53 -6.77
CA GLY A 59 4.38 3.61 -6.14
C GLY A 59 4.19 4.96 -6.84
N LEU A 60 3.97 4.94 -8.16
CA LEU A 60 3.62 6.13 -8.93
C LEU A 60 2.12 6.43 -8.88
N ALA A 61 1.25 5.42 -9.01
CA ALA A 61 -0.18 5.61 -9.13
C ALA A 61 -0.86 6.03 -7.81
N VAL A 62 -0.50 5.39 -6.69
CA VAL A 62 -1.17 5.58 -5.40
C VAL A 62 -1.16 7.04 -4.93
N PRO A 63 -0.03 7.78 -4.96
CA PRO A 63 -0.05 9.21 -4.65
C PRO A 63 -1.03 10.03 -5.48
N HIS A 64 -1.17 9.71 -6.77
CA HIS A 64 -2.09 10.41 -7.66
C HIS A 64 -3.56 10.08 -7.37
N VAL A 65 -3.86 8.81 -7.03
CA VAL A 65 -5.21 8.42 -6.63
C VAL A 65 -5.59 9.08 -5.31
N ILE A 66 -4.67 9.18 -4.35
CA ILE A 66 -4.94 9.87 -3.07
C ILE A 66 -5.16 11.36 -3.28
N TRP A 67 -4.38 11.99 -4.17
CA TRP A 67 -4.61 13.37 -4.57
C TRP A 67 -6.01 13.57 -5.14
N TRP A 68 -6.46 12.69 -6.04
CA TRP A 68 -7.82 12.72 -6.55
C TRP A 68 -8.89 12.49 -5.47
N LEU A 69 -8.73 11.46 -4.62
CA LEU A 69 -9.66 11.15 -3.52
C LEU A 69 -9.79 12.30 -2.50
N THR A 70 -8.77 13.15 -2.40
CA THR A 70 -8.75 14.31 -1.50
C THR A 70 -9.11 15.60 -2.20
N ASP A 71 -9.76 15.54 -3.37
CA ASP A 71 -10.17 16.71 -4.15
C ASP A 71 -8.98 17.62 -4.51
N GLU A 72 -7.89 16.99 -4.91
CA GLU A 72 -6.64 17.62 -5.30
C GLU A 72 -5.91 18.38 -4.17
N ARG A 73 -6.31 18.19 -2.92
CA ARG A 73 -5.76 18.94 -1.77
C ARG A 73 -4.52 18.29 -1.17
N GLN A 74 -4.38 16.97 -1.26
CA GLN A 74 -3.32 16.25 -0.56
C GLN A 74 -2.71 15.18 -1.45
N LYS A 75 -1.44 15.36 -1.79
CA LYS A 75 -0.64 14.34 -2.48
C LYS A 75 0.49 13.87 -1.55
N PRO A 76 0.55 12.59 -1.15
CA PRO A 76 1.65 12.09 -0.35
C PRO A 76 2.94 12.06 -1.20
N ASN A 77 4.04 12.53 -0.64
CA ASN A 77 5.35 12.54 -1.29
C ASN A 77 6.11 11.22 -1.09
N LEU A 78 5.74 10.46 -0.05
CA LEU A 78 6.35 9.19 0.30
C LEU A 78 5.26 8.14 0.51
N VAL A 79 5.56 6.92 0.11
CA VAL A 79 4.73 5.75 0.31
C VAL A 79 5.56 4.61 0.89
N ALA A 80 4.90 3.73 1.64
CA ALA A 80 5.45 2.47 2.11
C ALA A 80 4.69 1.31 1.48
N ILE A 81 5.37 0.17 1.34
CA ILE A 81 4.73 -1.10 1.00
C ILE A 81 4.36 -1.78 2.32
N THR A 82 3.13 -2.24 2.46
CA THR A 82 2.63 -2.98 3.62
C THR A 82 2.33 -4.40 3.19
N GLU A 83 2.90 -5.40 3.88
CA GLU A 83 2.74 -6.82 3.56
C GLU A 83 1.83 -7.50 4.58
N LEU A 84 0.85 -8.25 4.09
CA LEU A 84 -0.05 -9.08 4.88
C LEU A 84 0.60 -10.42 5.20
N GLU A 85 0.14 -11.10 6.25
CA GLU A 85 0.58 -12.47 6.58
C GLU A 85 0.34 -13.48 5.44
N SER A 86 -0.63 -13.21 4.56
CA SER A 86 -0.88 -13.99 3.35
C SER A 86 0.19 -13.83 2.26
N GLY A 87 1.19 -12.97 2.46
CA GLY A 87 2.23 -12.62 1.48
C GLY A 87 1.80 -11.58 0.45
N VAL A 88 0.57 -11.09 0.51
CA VAL A 88 0.05 -10.04 -0.38
C VAL A 88 0.44 -8.68 0.18
N ALA A 89 0.87 -7.76 -0.67
CA ALA A 89 1.22 -6.42 -0.24
C ALA A 89 0.43 -5.32 -0.97
N TYR A 90 0.35 -4.16 -0.33
CA TYR A 90 -0.30 -2.95 -0.83
C TYR A 90 0.53 -1.72 -0.49
N VAL A 91 0.17 -0.56 -1.04
CA VAL A 91 0.95 0.69 -0.88
C VAL A 91 0.15 1.71 -0.07
N VAL A 92 0.79 2.34 0.90
CA VAL A 92 0.18 3.33 1.80
C VAL A 92 1.01 4.61 1.89
N PRO A 93 0.40 5.78 2.15
CA PRO A 93 1.13 7.00 2.51
C PRO A 93 2.04 6.80 3.72
N PHE A 94 3.24 7.38 3.67
CA PHE A 94 4.21 7.32 4.76
C PHE A 94 4.81 8.70 5.07
N GLY A 95 5.30 8.88 6.30
CA GLY A 95 6.10 10.06 6.68
C GLY A 95 5.35 11.40 6.68
N GLY A 96 4.02 11.38 6.81
CA GLY A 96 3.19 12.59 6.72
C GLY A 96 1.92 12.51 7.57
N ARG A 97 0.79 12.94 7.00
CA ARG A 97 -0.51 12.90 7.67
C ARG A 97 -0.94 11.47 7.97
N THR A 98 -1.52 11.28 9.15
CA THR A 98 -2.05 9.99 9.59
C THR A 98 -3.50 9.76 9.17
N HIS A 99 -4.20 10.83 8.77
CA HIS A 99 -5.60 10.78 8.36
C HIS A 99 -5.86 11.69 7.15
N PHE A 100 -6.77 11.24 6.30
CA PHE A 100 -7.17 11.88 5.05
C PHE A 100 -8.69 12.02 5.01
N ARG A 101 -9.14 13.22 4.64
CA ARG A 101 -10.54 13.47 4.35
C ARG A 101 -10.80 13.18 2.87
N CYS A 102 -11.42 12.05 2.59
CA CYS A 102 -11.61 11.54 1.24
C CYS A 102 -13.06 11.68 0.77
N ARG A 103 -13.25 11.75 -0.54
CA ARG A 103 -14.53 11.65 -1.23
C ARG A 103 -14.36 10.95 -2.57
N ARG A 104 -15.46 10.38 -3.07
CA ARG A 104 -15.59 10.06 -4.49
C ARG A 104 -16.04 11.32 -5.23
N SER A 105 -15.67 11.45 -6.51
CA SER A 105 -16.07 12.61 -7.32
C SER A 105 -17.59 12.78 -7.30
N GLY A 106 -18.07 13.99 -6.98
CA GLY A 106 -19.50 14.30 -6.87
C GLY A 106 -20.13 13.94 -5.51
N GLU A 107 -19.42 13.29 -4.60
CA GLU A 107 -19.93 12.96 -3.26
C GLU A 107 -19.50 13.97 -2.18
N PRO A 108 -20.25 14.09 -1.07
CA PRO A 108 -19.76 14.82 0.10
C PRO A 108 -18.52 14.14 0.70
N PHE A 109 -17.65 14.95 1.32
CA PHE A 109 -16.53 14.42 2.09
C PHE A 109 -17.00 13.51 3.22
N ARG A 110 -16.32 12.37 3.35
CA ARG A 110 -16.58 11.37 4.38
C ARG A 110 -15.78 11.69 5.65
N PRO A 111 -16.09 11.02 6.79
CA PRO A 111 -15.23 11.08 7.97
C PRO A 111 -13.79 10.74 7.61
N ASP A 112 -12.86 11.34 8.35
CA ASP A 112 -11.43 11.17 8.09
C ASP A 112 -11.05 9.68 8.18
N THR A 113 -10.38 9.19 7.14
CA THR A 113 -9.88 7.82 7.03
C THR A 113 -8.40 7.77 7.38
N SER A 114 -7.92 6.71 8.02
CA SER A 114 -6.49 6.56 8.30
C SER A 114 -5.66 6.44 7.01
N ALA A 115 -4.37 6.78 7.10
CA ALA A 115 -3.41 6.58 6.01
C ALA A 115 -3.43 5.15 5.44
N ASP A 116 -3.59 4.16 6.33
CA ASP A 116 -3.66 2.75 5.97
C ASP A 116 -4.92 2.45 5.13
N ALA A 117 -6.09 2.88 5.60
CA ALA A 117 -7.35 2.74 4.88
C ALA A 117 -7.35 3.48 3.54
N THR A 118 -6.88 4.72 3.52
CA THR A 118 -6.76 5.53 2.30
C THR A 118 -5.80 4.88 1.30
N GLY A 119 -4.66 4.37 1.78
CA GLY A 119 -3.67 3.67 0.95
C GLY A 119 -4.21 2.36 0.38
N LEU A 120 -4.94 1.59 1.17
CA LEU A 120 -5.61 0.37 0.72
C LEU A 120 -6.64 0.67 -0.37
N CYS A 121 -7.50 1.69 -0.19
CA CYS A 121 -8.44 2.16 -1.22
C CYS A 121 -7.70 2.57 -2.50
N ALA A 122 -6.67 3.40 -2.37
CA ALA A 122 -5.90 3.90 -3.50
C ALA A 122 -5.18 2.78 -4.25
N THR A 123 -4.64 1.79 -3.53
CA THR A 123 -4.03 0.59 -4.12
C THR A 123 -5.06 -0.21 -4.91
N LEU A 124 -6.25 -0.46 -4.36
CA LEU A 124 -7.32 -1.20 -5.04
C LEU A 124 -7.79 -0.49 -6.32
N PHE A 125 -8.02 0.82 -6.27
CA PHE A 125 -8.33 1.62 -7.48
C PHE A 125 -7.22 1.51 -8.52
N SER A 126 -5.97 1.61 -8.07
CA SER A 126 -4.80 1.54 -8.95
C SER A 126 -4.71 0.15 -9.60
N LEU A 127 -4.84 -0.94 -8.85
CA LEU A 127 -4.82 -2.30 -9.40
C LEU A 127 -5.92 -2.54 -10.43
N HIS A 128 -7.13 -2.02 -10.18
CA HIS A 128 -8.23 -2.12 -11.15
C HIS A 128 -7.90 -1.36 -12.45
N ALA A 129 -7.40 -0.13 -12.36
CA ALA A 129 -6.98 0.64 -13.54
C ALA A 129 -5.82 -0.04 -14.30
N PHE A 130 -4.88 -0.64 -13.57
CA PHE A 130 -3.75 -1.38 -14.13
C PHE A 130 -4.21 -2.63 -14.90
N HIS A 131 -5.09 -3.44 -14.29
CA HIS A 131 -5.70 -4.61 -14.93
C HIS A 131 -6.38 -4.22 -16.25
N THR A 132 -7.28 -3.23 -16.22
CA THR A 132 -8.03 -2.77 -17.41
C THR A 132 -7.11 -2.26 -18.51
N ARG A 133 -6.02 -1.57 -18.15
CA ARG A 133 -5.03 -1.07 -19.12
C ARG A 133 -4.20 -2.18 -19.77
N LEU A 134 -3.90 -3.26 -19.04
CA LEU A 134 -2.98 -4.32 -19.48
C LEU A 134 -3.66 -5.59 -20.00
N LEU A 135 -4.97 -5.73 -19.84
CA LEU A 135 -5.72 -6.94 -20.19
C LEU A 135 -5.44 -7.46 -21.61
N HIS A 136 -5.14 -6.56 -22.56
CA HIS A 136 -4.85 -6.92 -23.96
C HIS A 136 -3.37 -6.83 -24.36
N LYS A 137 -2.49 -6.41 -23.45
CA LYS A 137 -1.06 -6.17 -23.72
C LYS A 137 -0.14 -7.11 -22.96
N ARG A 138 -0.47 -7.41 -21.70
CA ARG A 138 0.32 -8.22 -20.77
C ARG A 138 -0.62 -8.98 -19.85
N VAL A 139 -1.25 -10.02 -20.40
CA VAL A 139 -2.31 -10.80 -19.73
C VAL A 139 -1.84 -11.33 -18.38
N GLU A 140 -0.62 -11.87 -18.29
CA GLU A 140 -0.06 -12.41 -17.03
C GLU A 140 -0.02 -11.38 -15.91
N LEU A 141 0.48 -10.17 -16.18
CA LEU A 141 0.50 -9.08 -15.19
C LEU A 141 -0.90 -8.58 -14.83
N ALA A 142 -1.82 -8.57 -15.79
CA ALA A 142 -3.21 -8.20 -15.52
C ALA A 142 -3.84 -9.23 -14.57
N VAL A 143 -3.66 -10.52 -14.83
CA VAL A 143 -4.14 -11.60 -13.96
C VAL A 143 -3.55 -11.49 -12.56
N GLU A 144 -2.24 -11.27 -12.44
CA GLU A 144 -1.58 -11.09 -11.14
C GLU A 144 -2.16 -9.89 -10.36
N ALA A 145 -2.34 -8.74 -11.02
CA ALA A 145 -2.97 -7.57 -10.40
C ALA A 145 -4.42 -7.84 -9.95
N SER A 146 -5.17 -8.66 -10.70
CA SER A 146 -6.53 -9.07 -10.35
C SER A 146 -6.56 -10.02 -9.14
N VAL A 147 -5.61 -10.95 -9.07
CA VAL A 147 -5.44 -11.85 -7.91
C VAL A 147 -5.10 -11.05 -6.67
N MET A 148 -4.12 -10.13 -6.75
CA MET A 148 -3.77 -9.23 -5.65
C MET A 148 -4.97 -8.39 -5.20
N ALA A 149 -5.71 -7.79 -6.14
CA ALA A 149 -6.89 -6.98 -5.83
C ALA A 149 -7.98 -7.81 -5.14
N SER A 150 -8.19 -9.05 -5.57
CA SER A 150 -9.15 -9.97 -4.95
C SER A 150 -8.76 -10.32 -3.51
N GLN A 151 -7.49 -10.61 -3.26
CA GLN A 151 -6.99 -10.92 -1.91
C GLN A 151 -7.05 -9.70 -0.98
N LEU A 152 -6.68 -8.52 -1.47
CA LEU A 152 -6.82 -7.27 -0.71
C LEU A 152 -8.29 -6.93 -0.43
N SER A 153 -9.20 -7.18 -1.38
CA SER A 153 -10.64 -7.00 -1.18
C SER A 153 -11.22 -7.94 -0.11
N ALA A 154 -10.68 -9.16 0.01
CA ALA A 154 -11.01 -10.07 1.10
C ALA A 154 -10.50 -9.52 2.45
N PHE A 155 -9.28 -8.98 2.48
CA PHE A 155 -8.70 -8.34 3.66
C PHE A 155 -9.51 -7.12 4.15
N VAL A 156 -10.08 -6.31 3.25
CA VAL A 156 -10.94 -5.17 3.61
C VAL A 156 -12.07 -5.58 4.57
N ARG A 157 -12.63 -6.79 4.44
CA ARG A 157 -13.73 -7.27 5.32
C ARG A 157 -13.34 -7.31 6.80
N GLN A 158 -12.05 -7.48 7.06
CA GLN A 158 -11.47 -7.60 8.40
C GLN A 158 -10.86 -6.27 8.88
N HIS A 159 -10.82 -5.25 8.02
CA HIS A 159 -10.23 -3.96 8.37
C HIS A 159 -11.14 -3.18 9.35
N PRO A 160 -10.59 -2.51 10.38
CA PRO A 160 -11.40 -1.77 11.35
C PRO A 160 -12.19 -0.60 10.73
N GLU A 161 -11.69 -0.04 9.63
CA GLU A 161 -12.36 1.03 8.86
C GLU A 161 -13.06 0.49 7.59
N ARG A 162 -13.50 -0.78 7.60
CA ARG A 162 -14.10 -1.41 6.41
C ARG A 162 -15.28 -0.62 5.83
N ASP A 163 -16.10 -0.01 6.68
CA ASP A 163 -17.31 0.68 6.23
C ASP A 163 -16.93 1.97 5.47
N GLN A 164 -15.92 2.70 5.94
CA GLN A 164 -15.36 3.86 5.26
C GLN A 164 -14.68 3.46 3.95
N ILE A 165 -13.92 2.36 3.96
CA ILE A 165 -13.28 1.82 2.76
C ILE A 165 -14.35 1.46 1.71
N TYR A 166 -15.41 0.75 2.10
CA TYR A 166 -16.49 0.39 1.17
C TYR A 166 -17.23 1.60 0.63
N GLN A 167 -17.44 2.64 1.44
CA GLN A 167 -18.02 3.89 0.94
C GLN A 167 -17.16 4.53 -0.15
N LEU A 168 -15.83 4.49 -0.03
CA LEU A 168 -14.93 5.01 -1.05
C LEU A 168 -14.90 4.12 -2.30
N LEU A 169 -15.02 2.79 -2.16
CA LEU A 169 -14.93 1.83 -3.26
C LEU A 169 -16.22 1.65 -4.08
N ARG A 170 -17.41 1.95 -3.53
CA ARG A 170 -18.71 1.74 -4.19
C ARG A 170 -18.85 2.46 -5.52
N GLU A 171 -19.14 1.71 -6.59
CA GLU A 171 -19.44 2.20 -7.95
C GLU A 171 -20.79 2.90 -8.08
#